data_AF-A0A9N8F139-F1
#
_entry.id   AF-A0A9N8F139-F1
#
_cell.length_a   1.000
_cell.length_b   1.000
_cell.length_c   1.000
_cell.angle_alpha   90.00
_cell.angle_beta   90.00
_cell.angle_gamma   90.00
#
_symmetry.space_group_name_H-M   'P 1'
#
loop_
_entity.id
_entity.type
_entity.pdbx_description
1 polymer ?
#
loop_
_entity_poly.entity_id
_entity_poly.type
_entity_poly.pdbx_seq_one_letter_code
_entity_poly.pdbx_strand_id
1 'polypeptide(L)'
;MATETSIVAHGGGGMGRIPTPTAMGFLRRSMLFISLILLWQVPFISSSSNHATTLLVQSRGVEANSSSGGGVVLIDENGQVLNQADAVRGCNYTDEIIIGHATSTGVQDRFYDISIQMLESAIMTIDHINRYPRCGVHLSSGNYSLRLLTYSDDSDPVKVQAISRYMARSNAAHLWTAGFSSTLTQHTAPIAQESDNLLIAAGASQTSVYANRPNVFGTFPPGDNQFHWAFYATRIRGAQTVATLQEDGATLCDGIPNFSQRFNMRYVGSITLPSNSSSSHFVQAAENMAELNPDVVITCVLQPNTCADWISAMRTVKWQPKAQIFSACIGSSTLEAISKTDLNYMMGVTLWDKALKPIPDAITRWTPAQFAKLIEQAAFRNSSYHPPSQSAAISIMVQAMERADSFQDKERIRQILTRDTFTTVFGDVSFDNNGQGKVPSLLLQYDGAQNLHVIYPRERASPNSPFGIVYPMPTWEQRDCLLLSPCQRLYNGTCQPDGACVCPEPLTSLPTKGTNATCKEKIPIEDMGFINSGIVRVGYSMVAIQAGLSLFFLGWTWKHRNQSGVVRLSQPIFLGVIAVGALVMAMAIIPMATETGYRWQIEAGNP
;
A
#
# COMPACT_ATOMS: atom_id res chain seq x y z
N MET A 1 -48.32 37.08 0.47
CA MET A 1 -48.71 35.80 1.09
C MET A 1 -47.62 35.48 2.10
N ALA A 2 -47.72 35.99 3.34
CA ALA A 2 -48.40 35.35 4.49
C ALA A 2 -47.76 33.96 4.74
N THR A 3 -47.11 33.67 5.88
CA THR A 3 -47.55 33.89 7.27
C THR A 3 -46.40 33.76 8.27
N GLU A 4 -46.48 34.55 9.35
CA GLU A 4 -45.80 34.37 10.64
C GLU A 4 -46.30 33.12 11.39
N THR A 5 -45.52 32.63 12.36
CA THR A 5 -46.04 32.26 13.70
C THR A 5 -44.92 32.06 14.72
N SER A 6 -45.04 32.81 15.82
CA SER A 6 -44.27 32.79 17.07
C SER A 6 -44.51 31.52 17.90
N ILE A 7 -43.68 31.29 18.93
CA ILE A 7 -44.11 30.99 20.32
C ILE A 7 -42.92 31.18 21.29
N VAL A 8 -43.25 31.72 22.46
CA VAL A 8 -42.42 32.15 23.61
C VAL A 8 -42.61 31.18 24.78
N ALA A 9 -41.60 31.00 25.65
CA ALA A 9 -41.74 30.71 27.09
C ALA A 9 -40.38 30.95 27.81
N HIS A 10 -40.27 31.95 28.69
CA HIS A 10 -40.22 31.87 30.18
C HIS A 10 -39.13 30.94 30.74
N GLY A 11 -38.27 31.28 31.71
CA GLY A 11 -38.15 32.40 32.66
C GLY A 11 -37.44 31.86 33.93
N GLY A 12 -36.70 32.70 34.68
CA GLY A 12 -36.39 32.41 36.10
C GLY A 12 -34.99 32.78 36.63
N GLY A 13 -34.94 33.87 37.42
CA GLY A 13 -34.16 34.05 38.67
C GLY A 13 -32.63 34.17 38.58
N GLY A 14 -31.93 35.14 39.17
CA GLY A 14 -32.31 36.05 40.26
C GLY A 14 -31.22 36.07 41.35
N MET A 15 -30.25 36.99 41.19
CA MET A 15 -29.48 37.72 42.21
C MET A 15 -28.58 37.00 43.24
N GLY A 16 -27.29 37.38 43.22
CA GLY A 16 -26.73 38.17 44.33
C GLY A 16 -25.32 37.78 44.83
N ARG A 17 -24.28 38.54 44.43
CA ARG A 17 -23.49 39.46 45.28
C ARG A 17 -22.14 39.83 44.64
N ILE A 18 -21.90 41.14 44.60
CA ILE A 18 -20.67 41.93 44.32
C ILE A 18 -19.95 42.12 45.69
N PRO A 19 -18.60 42.25 45.83
CA PRO A 19 -17.77 43.20 45.09
C PRO A 19 -16.38 42.76 44.56
N THR A 20 -16.01 43.51 43.52
CA THR A 20 -14.71 43.75 42.86
C THR A 20 -13.69 44.43 43.81
N PRO A 21 -12.45 44.82 43.41
CA PRO A 21 -11.81 44.76 42.08
C PRO A 21 -10.34 44.28 42.06
N THR A 22 -9.81 43.86 40.89
CA THR A 22 -8.78 44.63 40.14
C THR A 22 -8.22 43.86 38.94
N ALA A 23 -8.04 44.64 37.86
CA ALA A 23 -7.05 44.52 36.77
C ALA A 23 -7.25 43.52 35.61
N MET A 24 -7.55 44.13 34.43
CA MET A 24 -7.12 43.82 33.05
C MET A 24 -7.46 42.41 32.48
N GLY A 25 -8.31 42.21 31.46
CA GLY A 25 -8.88 43.09 30.43
C GLY A 25 -7.95 43.28 29.23
N PHE A 26 -8.28 42.95 27.97
CA PHE A 26 -9.28 42.08 27.36
C PHE A 26 -8.87 41.91 25.89
N LEU A 27 -9.13 40.75 25.30
CA LEU A 27 -8.99 40.48 23.87
C LEU A 27 -10.22 40.99 23.09
N ARG A 28 -9.92 41.60 21.94
CA ARG A 28 -10.67 41.61 20.67
C ARG A 28 -12.11 42.17 20.57
N ARG A 29 -12.15 43.15 19.65
CA ARG A 29 -13.07 43.32 18.49
C ARG A 29 -14.41 43.99 18.73
N SER A 30 -14.49 45.24 18.26
CA SER A 30 -15.62 45.75 17.48
C SER A 30 -15.15 46.81 16.46
N MET A 31 -15.56 46.58 15.22
CA MET A 31 -15.88 47.48 14.10
C MET A 31 -15.61 48.99 14.17
N LEU A 32 -15.15 49.52 13.01
CA LEU A 32 -15.65 50.69 12.23
C LEU A 32 -14.60 51.75 11.82
N PHE A 33 -14.66 52.07 10.52
CA PHE A 33 -14.25 53.29 9.81
C PHE A 33 -12.78 53.74 9.86
N ILE A 34 -12.13 53.80 8.68
CA ILE A 34 -11.78 55.06 7.99
C ILE A 34 -11.20 54.71 6.60
N SER A 35 -11.82 55.32 5.59
CA SER A 35 -11.35 55.43 4.21
C SER A 35 -10.38 56.60 4.08
N LEU A 36 -9.28 56.47 3.31
CA LEU A 36 -8.85 57.37 2.22
C LEU A 36 -7.34 57.23 1.89
N ILE A 37 -7.07 57.21 0.58
CA ILE A 37 -5.90 57.72 -0.16
C ILE A 37 -4.59 56.89 -0.12
N LEU A 38 -4.30 56.17 -1.23
CA LEU A 38 -3.34 56.66 -2.23
C LEU A 38 -3.41 55.88 -3.57
N LEU A 39 -3.30 56.67 -4.64
CA LEU A 39 -3.54 56.39 -6.05
C LEU A 39 -2.43 55.59 -6.75
N TRP A 40 -2.83 54.86 -7.80
CA TRP A 40 -2.22 54.69 -9.14
C TRP A 40 -0.79 54.11 -9.22
N GLN A 41 -0.51 53.08 -10.02
CA GLN A 41 -0.70 53.03 -11.48
C GLN A 41 -0.98 51.60 -11.98
N VAL A 42 -1.92 51.52 -12.92
CA VAL A 42 -2.13 50.39 -13.84
C VAL A 42 -1.34 50.69 -15.11
N PRO A 43 -0.65 49.70 -15.72
CA PRO A 43 -0.52 49.68 -17.16
C PRO A 43 -1.46 48.64 -17.77
N PHE A 44 -2.13 49.13 -18.80
CA PHE A 44 -2.94 48.44 -19.79
C PHE A 44 -2.32 47.11 -20.24
N ILE A 45 -3.15 46.05 -20.26
CA ILE A 45 -2.90 44.87 -21.08
C ILE A 45 -3.57 45.11 -22.43
N SER A 46 -2.78 45.43 -23.46
CA SER A 46 -3.20 45.28 -24.85
C SER A 46 -2.83 43.88 -25.34
N SER A 47 -3.81 43.22 -25.96
CA SER A 47 -3.64 41.93 -26.61
C SER A 47 -2.81 42.07 -27.89
N SER A 48 -1.65 41.42 -27.99
CA SER A 48 -1.16 40.85 -29.24
C SER A 48 0.01 39.88 -29.03
N SER A 49 -0.05 38.78 -29.78
CA SER A 49 1.01 37.83 -30.16
C SER A 49 1.72 36.98 -29.11
N ASN A 50 1.36 35.69 -29.12
CA ASN A 50 2.22 34.49 -29.04
C ASN A 50 3.68 34.70 -28.59
N HIS A 51 3.93 34.63 -27.29
CA HIS A 51 5.24 34.22 -26.77
C HIS A 51 5.02 33.16 -25.68
N ALA A 52 5.43 31.93 -25.97
CA ALA A 52 5.51 30.86 -24.98
C ALA A 52 6.55 31.25 -23.92
N THR A 53 6.07 31.71 -22.76
CA THR A 53 6.92 32.04 -21.62
C THR A 53 7.57 30.74 -21.13
N THR A 54 8.86 30.58 -21.41
CA THR A 54 9.64 29.45 -20.93
C THR A 54 10.26 29.86 -19.60
N LEU A 55 9.82 29.25 -18.49
CA LEU A 55 10.44 29.44 -17.18
C LEU A 55 11.79 28.71 -17.20
N LEU A 56 12.88 29.45 -17.07
CA LEU A 56 14.22 28.89 -16.92
C LEU A 56 14.50 28.68 -15.43
N VAL A 57 14.74 27.44 -15.02
CA VAL A 57 15.23 27.11 -13.67
C VAL A 57 16.70 26.74 -13.81
N GLN A 58 17.58 27.60 -13.31
CA GLN A 58 19.03 27.38 -13.31
C GLN A 58 19.46 26.91 -11.92
N SER A 59 19.98 25.68 -11.81
CA SER A 59 20.73 25.29 -10.62
C SER A 59 22.03 26.09 -10.57
N ARG A 60 22.43 26.59 -9.39
CA ARG A 60 23.65 27.40 -9.24
C ARG A 60 24.87 26.54 -9.60
N GLY A 61 25.43 26.76 -10.79
CA GLY A 61 26.84 26.48 -11.02
C GLY A 61 27.64 27.35 -10.05
N VAL A 62 28.57 26.76 -9.30
CA VAL A 62 29.48 27.54 -8.47
C VAL A 62 30.36 28.32 -9.45
N GLU A 63 30.17 29.65 -9.52
CA GLU A 63 31.05 30.52 -10.30
C GLU A 63 32.50 30.24 -9.92
N ALA A 64 33.40 30.23 -10.90
CA ALA A 64 34.81 29.84 -10.81
C ALA A 64 35.67 30.61 -9.77
N ASN A 65 35.07 31.47 -8.93
CA ASN A 65 35.71 32.16 -7.82
C ASN A 65 34.78 32.54 -6.64
N SER A 66 33.56 31.97 -6.52
CA SER A 66 32.64 32.42 -5.45
C SER A 66 32.67 31.53 -4.20
N SER A 67 33.04 32.13 -3.07
CA SER A 67 32.99 31.56 -1.72
C SER A 67 31.60 31.77 -1.07
N SER A 68 30.51 31.67 -1.83
CA SER A 68 29.18 32.07 -1.34
C SER A 68 28.41 30.88 -0.73
N GLY A 69 28.45 30.82 0.61
CA GLY A 69 27.62 29.93 1.41
C GLY A 69 26.12 30.26 1.26
N GLY A 70 25.39 29.39 0.57
CA GLY A 70 23.94 29.25 0.71
C GLY A 70 23.66 28.04 1.58
N GLY A 71 22.84 28.21 2.63
CA GLY A 71 22.56 27.18 3.63
C GLY A 71 21.90 25.93 3.03
N VAL A 72 22.74 24.96 2.67
CA VAL A 72 22.36 23.58 2.38
C VAL A 72 22.89 22.75 3.55
N VAL A 73 22.05 21.92 4.14
CA VAL A 73 22.48 20.95 5.17
C VAL A 73 23.41 19.97 4.46
N LEU A 74 24.70 20.09 4.73
CA LEU A 74 25.75 19.25 4.14
C LEU A 74 25.72 17.91 4.86
N ILE A 75 25.67 16.80 4.14
CA ILE A 75 25.59 15.47 4.74
C ILE A 75 26.72 14.61 4.17
N ASP A 76 27.51 14.00 5.03
CA ASP A 76 28.65 13.17 4.65
C ASP A 76 28.19 11.79 4.16
N GLU A 77 29.16 10.99 3.71
CA GLU A 77 28.98 9.59 3.31
C GLU A 77 28.40 8.69 4.42
N ASN A 78 28.40 9.14 5.67
CA ASN A 78 27.82 8.43 6.82
C ASN A 78 26.44 8.97 7.23
N GLY A 79 25.88 9.94 6.50
CA GLY A 79 24.60 10.54 6.85
C GLY A 79 24.66 11.52 8.03
N GLN A 80 25.86 12.02 8.38
CA GLN A 80 26.12 13.04 9.40
C GLN A 80 26.14 14.42 8.76
N VAL A 81 25.65 15.44 9.46
CA VAL A 81 25.76 16.82 8.97
C VAL A 81 27.22 17.24 8.99
N LEU A 82 27.82 17.51 7.82
CA LEU A 82 29.20 17.99 7.69
C LEU A 82 29.35 19.36 8.36
N ASN A 83 30.43 19.51 9.13
CA ASN A 83 30.82 20.81 9.67
C ASN A 83 31.18 21.77 8.52
N GLN A 84 30.81 23.04 8.67
CA GLN A 84 31.07 24.12 7.69
C GLN A 84 32.53 24.26 7.22
N ALA A 85 33.51 23.64 7.90
CA ALA A 85 34.92 23.68 7.54
C ALA A 85 35.27 22.95 6.23
N ASP A 86 34.54 21.88 5.87
CA ASP A 86 34.74 21.18 4.58
C ASP A 86 34.10 21.94 3.40
N ALA A 87 33.16 22.84 3.69
CA ALA A 87 32.55 23.75 2.70
C ALA A 87 33.52 24.87 2.24
N VAL A 88 34.71 24.97 2.85
CA VAL A 88 35.68 26.05 2.61
C VAL A 88 36.75 25.66 1.56
N ARG A 89 36.89 24.38 1.18
CA ARG A 89 37.77 24.01 0.06
C ARG A 89 37.06 24.24 -1.27
N GLY A 90 37.39 25.36 -1.92
CA GLY A 90 36.95 25.64 -3.28
C GLY A 90 37.50 24.61 -4.27
N CYS A 91 36.66 24.19 -5.20
CA CYS A 91 37.06 23.39 -6.35
C CYS A 91 37.59 24.31 -7.45
N ASN A 92 38.69 23.93 -8.10
CA ASN A 92 39.20 24.65 -9.27
C ASN A 92 38.61 24.02 -10.54
N TYR A 93 37.86 24.81 -11.31
CA TYR A 93 37.19 24.37 -12.53
C TYR A 93 37.82 25.01 -13.76
N THR A 94 38.04 24.19 -14.78
CA THR A 94 38.53 24.61 -16.10
C THR A 94 37.44 25.32 -16.88
N ASP A 95 36.24 24.74 -16.89
CA ASP A 95 35.03 25.30 -17.48
C ASP A 95 33.79 24.56 -16.94
N GLU A 96 32.63 24.87 -17.49
CA GLU A 96 31.33 24.28 -17.16
C GLU A 96 30.79 23.38 -18.28
N ILE A 97 30.26 22.21 -17.91
CA ILE A 97 29.50 21.31 -18.78
C ILE A 97 28.01 21.51 -18.53
N ILE A 98 27.29 21.98 -19.54
CA ILE A 98 25.85 22.24 -19.48
C ILE A 98 25.04 20.99 -19.90
N ILE A 99 24.10 20.59 -19.04
CA ILE A 99 23.11 19.55 -19.30
C ILE A 99 21.75 20.22 -19.56
N GLY A 100 21.19 20.03 -20.75
CA GLY A 100 19.88 20.55 -21.15
C GLY A 100 18.76 19.65 -20.64
N HIS A 101 17.71 20.24 -20.07
CA HIS A 101 16.64 19.48 -19.43
C HIS A 101 15.28 20.12 -19.69
N ALA A 102 14.38 19.39 -20.34
CA ALA A 102 12.97 19.75 -20.42
C ALA A 102 12.18 18.92 -19.40
N THR A 103 11.41 19.58 -18.54
CA THR A 103 10.57 18.92 -17.54
C THR A 103 9.40 19.81 -17.12
N SER A 104 8.33 19.19 -16.63
CA SER A 104 7.19 19.91 -16.08
C SER A 104 7.55 20.48 -14.71
N THR A 105 7.29 21.78 -14.49
CA THR A 105 7.66 22.48 -13.25
C THR A 105 6.52 23.32 -12.67
N GLY A 106 5.46 23.57 -13.45
CA GLY A 106 4.28 24.25 -12.98
C GLY A 106 3.43 23.34 -12.10
N VAL A 107 2.93 23.86 -10.98
CA VAL A 107 2.11 23.07 -10.02
C VAL A 107 0.83 22.51 -10.65
N GLN A 108 0.36 23.11 -11.74
CA GLN A 108 -0.83 22.67 -12.49
C GLN A 108 -0.51 21.74 -13.66
N ASP A 109 0.77 21.49 -13.93
CA ASP A 109 1.19 20.61 -15.00
C ASP A 109 0.77 19.17 -14.67
N ARG A 110 0.27 18.43 -15.65
CA ARG A 110 -0.22 17.05 -15.49
C ARG A 110 0.79 16.14 -14.77
N PHE A 111 2.08 16.33 -15.06
CA PHE A 111 3.17 15.50 -14.54
C PHE A 111 3.98 16.16 -13.43
N TYR A 112 3.53 17.30 -12.88
CA TYR A 112 4.25 18.08 -11.87
C TYR A 112 4.79 17.21 -10.73
N ASP A 113 3.92 16.41 -10.11
CA ASP A 113 4.24 15.65 -8.89
C ASP A 113 5.43 14.73 -9.05
N ILE A 114 5.63 14.09 -10.21
CA ILE A 114 6.77 13.20 -10.48
C ILE A 114 7.95 14.01 -11.00
N SER A 115 7.70 14.93 -11.93
CA SER A 115 8.72 15.74 -12.59
C SER A 115 9.51 16.61 -11.61
N ILE A 116 8.84 17.20 -10.60
CA ILE A 116 9.53 17.98 -9.58
C ILE A 116 10.47 17.12 -8.73
N GLN A 117 10.13 15.85 -8.46
CA GLN A 117 11.00 14.95 -7.70
C GLN A 117 12.22 14.52 -8.48
N MET A 118 12.06 14.30 -9.77
CA MET A 118 13.18 14.03 -10.66
C MET A 118 14.09 15.28 -10.73
N LEU A 119 13.52 16.48 -10.90
CA LEU A 119 14.28 17.72 -10.94
C LEU A 119 15.06 17.99 -9.64
N GLU A 120 14.43 17.85 -8.47
CA GLU A 120 15.10 18.00 -7.18
C GLU A 120 16.26 17.00 -7.03
N SER A 121 16.06 15.75 -7.47
CA SER A 121 17.12 14.75 -7.47
C SER A 121 18.26 15.10 -8.44
N ALA A 122 17.94 15.65 -9.61
CA ALA A 122 18.94 16.09 -10.58
C ALA A 122 19.83 17.19 -9.98
N ILE A 123 19.20 18.19 -9.35
CA ILE A 123 19.87 19.30 -8.68
C ILE A 123 20.75 18.78 -7.54
N MET A 124 20.20 17.94 -6.67
CA MET A 124 20.95 17.34 -5.54
C MET A 124 22.18 16.55 -6.02
N THR A 125 22.02 15.80 -7.12
CA THR A 125 23.10 14.99 -7.71
C THR A 125 24.21 15.87 -8.28
N ILE A 126 23.85 16.91 -9.05
CA ILE A 126 24.82 17.87 -9.63
C ILE A 126 25.55 18.66 -8.55
N ASP A 127 24.82 19.13 -7.54
CA ASP A 127 25.39 19.83 -6.39
C ASP A 127 26.43 18.96 -5.67
N HIS A 128 26.12 17.68 -5.46
CA HIS A 128 27.07 16.74 -4.85
C HIS A 128 28.30 16.50 -5.73
N ILE A 129 28.10 16.35 -7.04
CA ILE A 129 29.21 16.16 -7.98
C ILE A 129 30.15 17.37 -8.00
N ASN A 130 29.61 18.58 -7.96
CA ASN A 130 30.35 19.83 -7.98
C ASN A 130 30.97 20.22 -6.62
N ARG A 131 30.86 19.39 -5.59
CA ARG A 131 31.43 19.69 -4.27
C ARG A 131 32.71 18.90 -4.04
N TYR A 132 33.58 19.46 -3.21
CA TYR A 132 34.72 18.74 -2.67
C TYR A 132 34.22 17.49 -1.90
N PRO A 133 34.91 16.34 -1.98
CA PRO A 133 36.21 16.11 -2.62
C PRO A 133 36.18 15.79 -4.10
N ARG A 134 35.00 15.66 -4.73
CA ARG A 134 34.90 15.28 -6.13
C ARG A 134 35.32 16.43 -7.05
N CYS A 135 34.73 17.60 -6.90
CA CYS A 135 35.03 18.73 -7.77
C CYS A 135 34.75 18.48 -9.26
N GLY A 136 33.56 17.96 -9.59
CA GLY A 136 33.01 17.93 -10.93
C GLY A 136 33.31 16.66 -11.74
N VAL A 137 33.47 16.85 -13.05
CA VAL A 137 33.86 15.83 -14.03
C VAL A 137 35.37 15.91 -14.24
N HIS A 138 36.06 14.79 -14.13
CA HIS A 138 37.51 14.71 -14.28
C HIS A 138 37.91 14.25 -15.68
N LEU A 139 38.53 15.16 -16.43
CA LEU A 139 39.14 14.86 -17.72
C LEU A 139 40.65 15.14 -17.66
N SER A 140 41.42 14.61 -18.59
CA SER A 140 42.86 14.90 -18.71
C SER A 140 43.14 16.39 -18.92
N SER A 141 42.19 17.12 -19.52
CA SER A 141 42.24 18.57 -19.70
C SER A 141 41.92 19.38 -18.44
N GLY A 142 41.41 18.75 -17.38
CA GLY A 142 41.11 19.38 -16.10
C GLY A 142 39.75 18.97 -15.53
N ASN A 143 39.35 19.66 -14.46
CA ASN A 143 38.07 19.44 -13.80
C ASN A 143 37.01 20.38 -14.35
N TYR A 144 35.79 19.88 -14.57
CA TYR A 144 34.68 20.67 -15.12
C TYR A 144 33.48 20.63 -14.19
N SER A 145 32.88 21.79 -13.91
CA SER A 145 31.63 21.83 -13.15
C SER A 145 30.46 21.40 -14.03
N LEU A 146 29.40 20.85 -13.44
CA LEU A 146 28.15 20.56 -14.12
C LEU A 146 27.13 21.67 -13.87
N ARG A 147 26.34 22.01 -14.89
CA ARG A 147 25.13 22.83 -14.71
C ARG A 147 23.93 22.24 -15.40
N LEU A 148 22.81 22.24 -14.70
CA LEU A 148 21.51 21.89 -15.27
C LEU A 148 20.83 23.14 -15.83
N LEU A 149 20.51 23.10 -17.11
CA LEU A 149 19.73 24.12 -17.81
C LEU A 149 18.30 23.59 -18.01
N THR A 150 17.40 23.94 -17.10
CA THR A 150 16.03 23.42 -17.09
C THR A 150 15.03 24.40 -17.72
N TYR A 151 14.19 23.88 -18.61
CA TYR A 151 13.08 24.58 -19.24
C TYR A 151 11.75 23.95 -18.80
N SER A 152 10.82 24.77 -18.31
CA SER A 152 9.46 24.31 -18.02
C SER A 152 8.71 23.99 -19.31
N ASP A 153 8.22 22.75 -19.41
CA ASP A 153 7.48 22.26 -20.57
C ASP A 153 5.95 22.29 -20.43
N ASP A 154 5.43 22.65 -19.25
CA ASP A 154 4.01 22.75 -18.93
C ASP A 154 3.22 21.43 -19.17
N SER A 155 3.92 20.28 -19.19
CA SER A 155 3.40 19.00 -19.66
C SER A 155 2.81 19.04 -21.08
N ASP A 156 3.27 19.96 -21.93
CA ASP A 156 2.78 20.16 -23.29
C ASP A 156 3.78 19.61 -24.35
N PRO A 157 3.40 18.58 -25.13
CA PRO A 157 4.19 18.06 -26.25
C PRO A 157 4.71 19.11 -27.24
N VAL A 158 3.91 20.13 -27.56
CA VAL A 158 4.28 21.18 -28.51
C VAL A 158 5.36 22.07 -27.91
N LYS A 159 5.24 22.40 -26.62
CA LYS A 159 6.24 23.19 -25.90
C LYS A 159 7.55 22.43 -25.75
N VAL A 160 7.51 21.13 -25.43
CA VAL A 160 8.69 20.25 -25.42
C VAL A 160 9.43 20.28 -26.76
N GLN A 161 8.68 20.16 -27.87
CA GLN A 161 9.27 20.21 -29.21
C GLN A 161 9.94 21.57 -29.49
N ALA A 162 9.30 22.67 -29.10
CA ALA A 162 9.84 24.02 -29.27
C ALA A 162 11.12 24.24 -28.47
N ILE A 163 11.14 23.81 -27.19
CA ILE A 163 12.31 23.84 -26.31
C ILE A 163 13.46 23.04 -26.93
N SER A 164 13.19 21.82 -27.39
CA SER A 164 14.20 20.94 -27.97
C SER A 164 14.81 21.53 -29.25
N ARG A 165 13.99 22.13 -30.13
CA ARG A 165 14.48 22.84 -31.32
C ARG A 165 15.31 24.07 -30.95
N TYR A 166 14.92 24.79 -29.89
CA TYR A 166 15.70 25.91 -29.38
C TYR A 166 17.07 25.43 -28.91
N MET A 167 17.14 24.42 -28.04
CA MET A 167 18.41 23.86 -27.53
C MET A 167 19.33 23.39 -28.67
N ALA A 168 18.77 22.71 -29.69
CA ALA A 168 19.53 22.29 -30.87
C ALA A 168 20.10 23.48 -31.66
N ARG A 169 19.29 24.52 -31.92
CA ARG A 169 19.69 25.66 -32.75
C ARG A 169 20.68 26.59 -32.07
N SER A 170 20.54 26.80 -30.77
CA SER A 170 21.41 27.70 -30.00
C SER A 170 22.63 27.00 -29.41
N ASN A 171 22.74 25.67 -29.58
CA ASN A 171 23.75 24.84 -28.92
C ASN A 171 23.78 25.10 -27.40
N ALA A 172 22.60 25.20 -26.78
CA ALA A 172 22.45 25.66 -25.39
C ALA A 172 23.05 24.70 -24.35
N ALA A 173 23.26 23.43 -24.71
CA ALA A 173 23.73 22.40 -23.80
C ALA A 173 24.62 21.38 -24.52
N HIS A 174 25.54 20.78 -23.78
CA HIS A 174 26.44 19.75 -24.31
C HIS A 174 25.79 18.36 -24.33
N LEU A 175 25.05 17.98 -23.29
CA LEU A 175 24.30 16.72 -23.22
C LEU A 175 22.88 17.00 -22.76
N TRP A 176 21.93 16.15 -23.12
CA TRP A 176 20.53 16.36 -22.79
C TRP A 176 20.03 15.25 -21.86
N THR A 177 19.16 15.63 -20.92
CA THR A 177 18.33 14.70 -20.17
C THR A 177 16.87 15.10 -20.33
N ALA A 178 15.98 14.16 -20.06
CA ALA A 178 14.54 14.39 -20.04
C ALA A 178 13.96 13.86 -18.73
N GLY A 179 13.01 14.62 -18.18
CA GLY A 179 12.24 14.23 -17.01
C GLY A 179 11.18 13.18 -17.32
N PHE A 180 10.04 13.28 -16.66
CA PHE A 180 8.86 12.47 -16.95
C PHE A 180 8.04 13.15 -18.07
N SER A 181 7.48 12.46 -19.07
CA SER A 181 7.26 11.02 -19.26
C SER A 181 7.64 10.57 -20.69
N SER A 182 7.35 9.31 -21.07
CA SER A 182 7.41 8.85 -22.47
C SER A 182 6.62 9.73 -23.45
N THR A 183 5.43 10.21 -23.06
CA THR A 183 4.56 11.01 -23.94
C THR A 183 5.15 12.40 -24.24
N LEU A 184 6.08 12.87 -23.41
CA LEU A 184 6.82 14.11 -23.63
C LEU A 184 8.17 13.82 -24.30
N THR A 185 8.90 12.81 -23.80
CA THR A 185 10.23 12.43 -24.31
C THR A 185 10.22 12.04 -25.78
N GLN A 186 9.12 11.46 -26.28
CA GLN A 186 8.95 11.16 -27.71
C GLN A 186 9.06 12.39 -28.63
N HIS A 187 8.91 13.61 -28.08
CA HIS A 187 9.09 14.87 -28.81
C HIS A 187 10.51 15.45 -28.72
N THR A 188 11.25 15.14 -27.65
CA THR A 188 12.67 15.51 -27.49
C THR A 188 13.60 14.58 -28.26
N ALA A 189 13.35 13.26 -28.17
CA ALA A 189 14.19 12.21 -28.73
C ALA A 189 14.51 12.35 -30.23
N PRO A 190 13.53 12.58 -31.15
CA PRO A 190 13.85 12.75 -32.57
C PRO A 190 14.72 13.97 -32.83
N ILE A 191 14.51 15.07 -32.10
CA ILE A 191 15.30 16.30 -32.28
C ILE A 191 16.73 16.08 -31.79
N ALA A 192 16.92 15.44 -30.63
CA ALA A 192 18.25 15.09 -30.14
C ALA A 192 19.02 14.23 -31.15
N GLN A 193 18.34 13.24 -31.76
CA GLN A 193 18.93 12.41 -32.82
C GLN A 193 19.28 13.22 -34.07
N GLU A 194 18.37 14.08 -34.54
CA GLU A 194 18.56 14.90 -35.74
C GLU A 194 19.67 15.96 -35.56
N SER A 195 19.87 16.46 -34.34
CA SER A 195 20.89 17.46 -34.01
C SER A 195 22.19 16.86 -33.45
N ASP A 196 22.40 15.55 -33.59
CA ASP A 196 23.56 14.82 -33.06
C ASP A 196 23.87 15.07 -31.57
N ASN A 197 22.82 15.26 -30.77
CA ASN A 197 22.91 15.43 -29.33
C ASN A 197 22.61 14.11 -28.61
N LEU A 198 23.41 13.80 -27.58
CA LEU A 198 23.17 12.64 -26.72
C LEU A 198 22.10 12.96 -25.68
N LEU A 199 21.04 12.16 -25.67
CA LEU A 199 19.94 12.24 -24.72
C LEU A 199 19.96 11.00 -23.80
N ILE A 200 19.99 11.20 -22.48
CA ILE A 200 19.67 10.14 -21.51
C ILE A 200 18.36 10.48 -20.81
N ALA A 201 17.28 9.80 -21.19
CA ALA A 201 15.95 9.95 -20.63
C ALA A 201 15.80 9.16 -19.33
N ALA A 202 15.37 9.84 -18.26
CA ALA A 202 15.24 9.21 -16.95
C ALA A 202 13.82 8.66 -16.65
N GLY A 203 12.83 9.06 -17.45
CA GLY A 203 11.40 8.84 -17.16
C GLY A 203 10.58 8.23 -18.29
N ALA A 204 11.22 7.59 -19.28
CA ALA A 204 10.53 7.07 -20.47
C ALA A 204 10.72 5.54 -20.65
N SER A 205 9.62 4.78 -20.68
CA SER A 205 9.61 3.32 -20.84
C SER A 205 9.10 2.84 -22.20
N GLN A 206 8.46 3.70 -22.99
CA GLN A 206 7.91 3.33 -24.30
C GLN A 206 9.02 3.14 -25.35
N THR A 207 9.06 1.96 -25.97
CA THR A 207 10.10 1.58 -26.94
C THR A 207 10.17 2.48 -28.17
N SER A 208 9.05 3.08 -28.59
CA SER A 208 8.99 4.01 -29.72
C SER A 208 9.82 5.28 -29.51
N VAL A 209 10.11 5.67 -28.27
CA VAL A 209 11.00 6.80 -27.95
C VAL A 209 12.42 6.56 -28.45
N TYR A 210 12.87 5.32 -28.41
CA TYR A 210 14.27 4.94 -28.67
C TYR A 210 14.49 4.29 -30.04
N ALA A 211 13.42 3.72 -30.62
CA ALA A 211 13.42 3.07 -31.93
C ALA A 211 14.12 3.90 -33.01
N ASN A 212 15.19 3.35 -33.60
CA ASN A 212 15.99 3.97 -34.65
C ASN A 212 16.68 5.29 -34.25
N ARG A 213 17.05 5.46 -32.97
CA ARG A 213 17.71 6.67 -32.45
C ARG A 213 18.98 6.34 -31.65
N PRO A 214 20.13 6.08 -32.31
CA PRO A 214 21.37 5.69 -31.65
C PRO A 214 21.95 6.70 -30.64
N ASN A 215 21.49 7.96 -30.65
CA ASN A 215 21.89 8.99 -29.69
C ASN A 215 20.95 9.10 -28.47
N VAL A 216 19.90 8.28 -28.41
CA VAL A 216 18.87 8.35 -27.37
C VAL A 216 18.97 7.11 -26.50
N PHE A 217 19.28 7.32 -25.24
CA PHE A 217 19.38 6.29 -24.20
C PHE A 217 18.37 6.53 -23.09
N GLY A 218 18.00 5.49 -22.36
CA GLY A 218 17.00 5.59 -21.30
C GLY A 218 17.28 4.68 -20.13
N THR A 219 17.11 5.16 -18.90
CA THR A 219 17.36 4.35 -17.69
C THR A 219 16.29 3.30 -17.44
N PHE A 220 15.07 3.49 -17.98
CA PHE A 220 13.97 2.56 -17.80
C PHE A 220 14.00 1.41 -18.82
N PRO A 221 13.61 0.19 -18.42
CA PRO A 221 13.33 -0.89 -19.36
C PRO A 221 12.04 -0.64 -20.15
N PRO A 222 11.79 -1.41 -21.21
CA PRO A 222 10.48 -1.48 -21.85
C PRO A 222 9.36 -1.66 -20.81
N GLY A 223 8.23 -0.96 -21.01
CA GLY A 223 7.14 -0.89 -20.03
C GLY A 223 6.56 -2.26 -19.64
N ASP A 224 6.41 -3.17 -20.60
CA ASP A 224 5.94 -4.54 -20.37
C ASP A 224 6.91 -5.34 -19.50
N ASN A 225 8.20 -5.13 -19.68
CA ASN A 225 9.24 -5.82 -18.93
C ASN A 225 9.26 -5.47 -17.43
N GLN A 226 8.58 -4.40 -17.02
CA GLN A 226 8.42 -4.07 -15.60
C GLN A 226 7.64 -5.15 -14.84
N PHE A 227 6.73 -5.86 -15.52
CA PHE A 227 5.93 -6.93 -14.93
C PHE A 227 6.57 -8.32 -15.04
N HIS A 228 7.79 -8.44 -15.55
CA HIS A 228 8.45 -9.74 -15.75
C HIS A 228 8.43 -10.63 -14.51
N TRP A 229 8.89 -10.12 -13.37
CA TRP A 229 8.94 -10.90 -12.14
C TRP A 229 7.56 -11.17 -11.54
N ALA A 230 6.58 -10.28 -11.74
CA ALA A 230 5.19 -10.49 -11.35
C ALA A 230 4.59 -11.70 -12.09
N PHE A 231 4.75 -11.76 -13.42
CA PHE A 231 4.30 -12.88 -14.23
C PHE A 231 5.07 -14.17 -13.89
N TYR A 232 6.39 -14.10 -13.82
CA TYR A 232 7.21 -15.26 -13.46
C TYR A 232 6.77 -15.85 -12.12
N ALA A 233 6.69 -15.03 -11.07
CA ALA A 233 6.42 -15.48 -9.71
C ALA A 233 5.01 -16.05 -9.54
N THR A 234 4.01 -15.46 -10.18
CA THR A 234 2.63 -15.95 -10.13
C THR A 234 2.44 -17.20 -11.00
N ARG A 235 3.08 -17.24 -12.18
CA ARG A 235 2.98 -18.37 -13.10
C ARG A 235 3.56 -19.65 -12.53
N ILE A 236 4.75 -19.61 -11.92
CA ILE A 236 5.35 -20.80 -11.27
C ILE A 236 4.54 -21.30 -10.06
N ARG A 237 3.62 -20.47 -9.55
CA ARG A 237 2.67 -20.82 -8.48
C ARG A 237 1.30 -21.27 -9.02
N GLY A 238 1.17 -21.45 -10.33
CA GLY A 238 -0.01 -22.02 -10.96
C GLY A 238 -1.02 -21.01 -11.50
N ALA A 239 -0.71 -19.71 -11.52
CA ALA A 239 -1.57 -18.72 -12.16
C ALA A 239 -1.75 -19.04 -13.66
N GLN A 240 -2.97 -18.89 -14.17
CA GLN A 240 -3.35 -19.18 -15.55
C GLN A 240 -3.98 -17.99 -16.27
N THR A 241 -4.69 -17.12 -15.55
CA THR A 241 -5.44 -16.01 -16.15
C THR A 241 -4.99 -14.64 -15.64
N VAL A 242 -5.00 -13.64 -16.53
CA VAL A 242 -4.67 -12.25 -16.19
C VAL A 242 -5.74 -11.32 -16.73
N ALA A 243 -6.13 -10.33 -15.92
CA ALA A 243 -6.90 -9.17 -16.36
C ALA A 243 -6.18 -7.88 -15.98
N THR A 244 -6.58 -6.78 -16.60
CA THR A 244 -6.05 -5.45 -16.29
C THR A 244 -7.14 -4.51 -15.81
N LEU A 245 -6.77 -3.63 -14.88
CA LEU A 245 -7.51 -2.42 -14.57
C LEU A 245 -6.60 -1.23 -14.82
N GLN A 246 -7.04 -0.22 -15.56
CA GLN A 246 -6.20 0.94 -15.85
C GLN A 246 -6.97 2.25 -15.75
N GLU A 247 -6.28 3.31 -15.33
CA GLU A 247 -6.77 4.67 -15.51
C GLU A 247 -6.73 5.07 -17.00
N ASP A 248 -7.64 5.94 -17.41
CA ASP A 248 -7.58 6.58 -18.70
C ASP A 248 -6.24 7.34 -18.89
N GLY A 249 -5.56 7.06 -20.00
CA GLY A 249 -4.23 7.58 -20.28
C GLY A 249 -3.05 6.88 -19.58
N ALA A 250 -3.27 5.85 -18.77
CA ALA A 250 -2.19 5.01 -18.23
C ALA A 250 -1.82 3.90 -19.25
N THR A 251 -0.63 4.02 -19.85
CA THR A 251 -0.19 3.15 -20.98
C THR A 251 0.63 1.93 -20.55
N LEU A 252 0.98 1.80 -19.25
CA LEU A 252 1.77 0.67 -18.75
C LEU A 252 1.07 -0.69 -18.96
N CYS A 253 -0.26 -0.71 -19.06
CA CYS A 253 -1.03 -1.93 -19.26
C CYS A 253 -1.16 -2.34 -20.73
N ASP A 254 -0.81 -1.48 -21.69
CA ASP A 254 -0.99 -1.75 -23.12
C ASP A 254 -0.23 -2.99 -23.60
N GLY A 255 0.92 -3.28 -22.96
CA GLY A 255 1.75 -4.45 -23.27
C GLY A 255 1.29 -5.77 -22.63
N ILE A 256 0.36 -5.74 -21.68
CA ILE A 256 -0.02 -6.91 -20.87
C ILE A 256 -0.63 -8.06 -21.67
N PRO A 257 -1.49 -7.85 -22.70
CA PRO A 257 -2.00 -8.95 -23.51
C PRO A 257 -0.89 -9.75 -24.19
N ASN A 258 0.08 -9.07 -24.79
CA ASN A 258 1.24 -9.70 -25.44
C ASN A 258 2.17 -10.36 -24.42
N PHE A 259 2.36 -9.71 -23.27
CA PHE A 259 3.20 -10.25 -22.20
C PHE A 259 2.61 -11.51 -21.58
N SER A 260 1.28 -11.58 -21.44
CA SER A 260 0.56 -12.77 -20.95
C SER A 260 0.82 -13.99 -21.84
N GLN A 261 0.87 -13.81 -23.16
CA GLN A 261 1.19 -14.88 -24.10
C GLN A 261 2.63 -15.40 -23.89
N ARG A 262 3.61 -14.52 -23.64
CA ARG A 262 5.01 -14.92 -23.38
C ARG A 262 5.15 -15.85 -22.16
N PHE A 263 4.27 -15.73 -21.17
CA PHE A 263 4.25 -16.55 -19.96
C PHE A 263 3.25 -17.72 -20.01
N ASN A 264 2.64 -17.98 -21.17
CA ASN A 264 1.58 -18.99 -21.34
C ASN A 264 0.41 -18.78 -20.36
N MET A 265 0.00 -17.52 -20.18
CA MET A 265 -1.17 -17.12 -19.41
C MET A 265 -2.23 -16.54 -20.34
N ARG A 266 -3.50 -16.81 -20.05
CA ARG A 266 -4.64 -16.33 -20.83
C ARG A 266 -5.08 -14.96 -20.33
N TYR A 267 -4.99 -13.97 -21.20
CA TYR A 267 -5.58 -12.65 -20.94
C TYR A 267 -7.10 -12.72 -21.06
N VAL A 268 -7.84 -12.28 -20.04
CA VAL A 268 -9.30 -12.45 -19.97
C VAL A 268 -10.10 -11.15 -20.12
N GLY A 269 -9.46 -9.99 -19.99
CA GLY A 269 -10.13 -8.71 -20.22
C GLY A 269 -9.40 -7.51 -19.59
N SER A 270 -9.90 -6.32 -19.92
CA SER A 270 -9.47 -5.05 -19.32
C SER A 270 -10.69 -4.28 -18.81
N ILE A 271 -10.49 -3.51 -17.74
CA ILE A 271 -11.42 -2.46 -17.31
C ILE A 271 -10.66 -1.13 -17.31
N THR A 272 -11.20 -0.12 -17.99
CA THR A 272 -10.64 1.24 -17.99
C THR A 272 -11.51 2.16 -17.14
N LEU A 273 -10.89 2.80 -16.16
CA LEU A 273 -11.50 3.79 -15.29
C LEU A 273 -11.41 5.17 -15.94
N PRO A 274 -12.53 5.92 -16.04
CA PRO A 274 -12.51 7.32 -16.48
C PRO A 274 -11.60 8.20 -15.61
N SER A 275 -11.08 9.29 -16.20
CA SER A 275 -10.18 10.25 -15.53
C SER A 275 -10.77 10.90 -14.27
N ASN A 276 -12.10 10.89 -14.10
CA ASN A 276 -12.84 11.45 -12.96
C ASN A 276 -13.69 10.37 -12.24
N SER A 277 -13.11 9.19 -12.05
CA SER A 277 -13.78 8.07 -11.39
C SER A 277 -14.13 8.37 -9.94
N SER A 278 -15.42 8.34 -9.61
CA SER A 278 -15.92 8.30 -8.24
C SER A 278 -15.85 6.88 -7.65
N SER A 279 -16.04 6.75 -6.33
CA SER A 279 -16.07 5.45 -5.64
C SER A 279 -17.03 4.42 -6.26
N SER A 280 -18.18 4.87 -6.79
CA SER A 280 -19.14 3.98 -7.47
C SER A 280 -18.57 3.34 -8.75
N HIS A 281 -17.70 4.04 -9.48
CA HIS A 281 -17.05 3.49 -10.66
C HIS A 281 -16.07 2.37 -10.28
N PHE A 282 -15.31 2.55 -9.18
CA PHE A 282 -14.42 1.52 -8.66
C PHE A 282 -15.19 0.28 -8.18
N VAL A 283 -16.32 0.47 -7.48
CA VAL A 283 -17.18 -0.64 -7.02
C VAL A 283 -17.71 -1.43 -8.22
N GLN A 284 -18.25 -0.77 -9.23
CA GLN A 284 -18.72 -1.43 -10.45
C GLN A 284 -17.58 -2.16 -11.19
N ALA A 285 -16.40 -1.56 -11.26
CA ALA A 285 -15.22 -2.21 -11.82
C ALA A 285 -14.85 -3.48 -11.03
N ALA A 286 -14.98 -3.47 -9.70
CA ALA A 286 -14.70 -4.63 -8.86
C ALA A 286 -15.74 -5.75 -9.05
N GLU A 287 -17.02 -5.41 -9.21
CA GLU A 287 -18.09 -6.37 -9.54
C GLU A 287 -17.83 -7.04 -10.90
N ASN A 288 -17.57 -6.24 -11.94
CA ASN A 288 -17.26 -6.74 -13.28
C ASN A 288 -16.00 -7.61 -13.28
N MET A 289 -14.98 -7.23 -12.50
CA MET A 289 -13.75 -8.03 -12.39
C MET A 289 -14.00 -9.35 -11.63
N ALA A 290 -14.90 -9.35 -10.64
CA ALA A 290 -15.30 -10.55 -9.93
C ALA A 290 -16.01 -11.55 -10.84
N GLU A 291 -16.81 -11.08 -11.80
CA GLU A 291 -17.42 -11.94 -12.83
C GLU A 291 -16.39 -12.57 -13.77
N LEU A 292 -15.34 -11.81 -14.15
CA LEU A 292 -14.22 -12.34 -14.95
C LEU A 292 -13.37 -13.36 -14.17
N ASN A 293 -13.31 -13.22 -12.84
CA ASN A 293 -12.58 -14.05 -11.89
C ASN A 293 -11.13 -14.43 -12.34
N PRO A 294 -10.28 -13.44 -12.68
CA PRO A 294 -8.89 -13.70 -13.05
C PRO A 294 -8.05 -14.17 -11.85
N ASP A 295 -7.02 -14.97 -12.12
CA ASP A 295 -6.02 -15.32 -11.11
C ASP A 295 -5.18 -14.11 -10.71
N VAL A 296 -4.81 -13.28 -11.68
CA VAL A 296 -3.98 -12.08 -11.48
C VAL A 296 -4.68 -10.85 -12.04
N VAL A 297 -4.75 -9.78 -11.26
CA VAL A 297 -5.11 -8.45 -11.74
C VAL A 297 -3.88 -7.56 -11.73
N ILE A 298 -3.60 -6.94 -12.88
CA ILE A 298 -2.58 -5.90 -13.01
C ILE A 298 -3.28 -4.55 -13.06
N THR A 299 -2.99 -3.69 -12.10
CA THR A 299 -3.60 -2.38 -11.95
C THR A 299 -2.61 -1.30 -12.35
N CYS A 300 -2.84 -0.71 -13.53
CA CYS A 300 -2.04 0.38 -14.08
C CYS A 300 -2.62 1.74 -13.72
N VAL A 301 -2.08 2.33 -12.67
CA VAL A 301 -2.56 3.58 -12.08
C VAL A 301 -1.37 4.46 -11.72
N LEU A 302 -1.60 5.76 -11.59
CA LEU A 302 -0.56 6.75 -11.40
C LEU A 302 -0.48 7.28 -9.96
N GLN A 303 -1.58 7.21 -9.19
CA GLN A 303 -1.69 7.90 -7.90
C GLN A 303 -2.04 6.97 -6.73
N PRO A 304 -1.45 7.18 -5.53
CA PRO A 304 -1.78 6.43 -4.32
C PRO A 304 -3.27 6.44 -3.94
N ASN A 305 -3.99 7.53 -4.21
CA ASN A 305 -5.41 7.64 -3.89
C ASN A 305 -6.24 6.66 -4.74
N THR A 306 -5.97 6.58 -6.04
CA THR A 306 -6.61 5.60 -6.95
C THR A 306 -6.34 4.16 -6.50
N CYS A 307 -5.11 3.87 -6.07
CA CYS A 307 -4.78 2.57 -5.50
C CYS A 307 -5.65 2.26 -4.27
N ALA A 308 -5.82 3.22 -3.36
CA ALA A 308 -6.65 3.07 -2.18
C ALA A 308 -8.14 2.89 -2.52
N ASP A 309 -8.66 3.65 -3.49
CA ASP A 309 -10.04 3.53 -3.95
C ASP A 309 -10.32 2.15 -4.57
N TRP A 310 -9.38 1.61 -5.34
CA TRP A 310 -9.48 0.24 -5.88
C TRP A 310 -9.46 -0.82 -4.79
N ILE A 311 -8.56 -0.70 -3.81
CA ILE A 311 -8.51 -1.62 -2.65
C ILE A 311 -9.82 -1.56 -1.86
N SER A 312 -10.33 -0.36 -1.61
CA SER A 312 -11.60 -0.13 -0.93
C SER A 312 -12.79 -0.74 -1.68
N ALA A 313 -12.81 -0.63 -3.02
CA ALA A 313 -13.83 -1.24 -3.85
C ALA A 313 -13.81 -2.77 -3.78
N MET A 314 -12.64 -3.40 -3.96
CA MET A 314 -12.47 -4.85 -3.78
C MET A 314 -12.94 -5.32 -2.40
N ARG A 315 -12.59 -4.56 -1.36
CA ARG A 315 -13.03 -4.81 0.02
C ARG A 315 -14.56 -4.71 0.15
N THR A 316 -15.17 -3.70 -0.46
CA THR A 316 -16.62 -3.45 -0.43
C THR A 316 -17.40 -4.60 -1.06
N VAL A 317 -16.95 -5.10 -2.22
CA VAL A 317 -17.60 -6.22 -2.93
C VAL A 317 -17.20 -7.59 -2.38
N LYS A 318 -16.34 -7.64 -1.36
CA LYS A 318 -15.78 -8.86 -0.73
C LYS A 318 -15.13 -9.80 -1.75
N TRP A 319 -14.48 -9.24 -2.76
CA TRP A 319 -13.76 -9.99 -3.78
C TRP A 319 -12.30 -9.56 -3.84
N GLN A 320 -11.43 -10.50 -4.20
CA GLN A 320 -10.04 -10.24 -4.50
C GLN A 320 -9.52 -11.33 -5.47
N PRO A 321 -8.61 -10.98 -6.39
CA PRO A 321 -7.91 -11.97 -7.20
C PRO A 321 -6.91 -12.76 -6.36
N LYS A 322 -6.35 -13.85 -6.91
CA LYS A 322 -5.27 -14.60 -6.24
C LYS A 322 -3.98 -13.79 -6.13
N ALA A 323 -3.75 -12.84 -7.05
CA ALA A 323 -2.73 -11.80 -6.94
C ALA A 323 -3.27 -10.46 -7.44
N GLN A 324 -3.08 -9.41 -6.65
CA GLN A 324 -3.34 -8.03 -7.04
C GLN A 324 -1.99 -7.33 -7.15
N ILE A 325 -1.66 -6.82 -8.34
CA ILE A 325 -0.34 -6.27 -8.67
C ILE A 325 -0.51 -4.84 -9.19
N PHE A 326 0.05 -3.87 -8.49
CA PHE A 326 0.00 -2.46 -8.91
C PHE A 326 1.25 -2.05 -9.68
N SER A 327 1.07 -1.21 -10.71
CA SER A 327 2.17 -0.58 -11.46
C SER A 327 2.86 0.54 -10.70
N ALA A 328 2.17 1.11 -9.70
CA ALA A 328 2.63 2.22 -8.88
C ALA A 328 2.03 2.11 -7.45
N CYS A 329 2.24 3.15 -6.63
CA CYS A 329 1.72 3.31 -5.26
C CYS A 329 2.26 2.39 -4.16
N ILE A 330 2.59 1.14 -4.44
CA ILE A 330 3.07 0.20 -3.41
C ILE A 330 4.37 0.72 -2.80
N GLY A 331 4.44 0.80 -1.47
CA GLY A 331 5.53 1.46 -0.72
C GLY A 331 5.36 2.97 -0.53
N SER A 332 4.26 3.56 -1.00
CA SER A 332 3.91 4.96 -0.70
C SER A 332 3.36 5.09 0.72
N SER A 333 3.90 6.04 1.49
CA SER A 333 3.39 6.38 2.81
C SER A 333 1.94 6.88 2.78
N THR A 334 1.53 7.54 1.69
CA THR A 334 0.13 7.95 1.48
C THR A 334 -0.79 6.74 1.39
N LEU A 335 -0.43 5.74 0.58
CA LEU A 335 -1.22 4.52 0.46
C LEU A 335 -1.28 3.77 1.79
N GLU A 336 -0.14 3.63 2.47
CA GLU A 336 -0.02 2.98 3.79
C GLU A 336 -0.92 3.64 4.84
N ALA A 337 -0.98 4.97 4.86
CA ALA A 337 -1.84 5.72 5.77
C ALA A 337 -3.34 5.52 5.50
N ILE A 338 -3.73 5.43 4.23
CA ILE A 338 -5.15 5.31 3.83
C ILE A 338 -5.65 3.88 3.99
N SER A 339 -4.96 2.91 3.38
CA SER A 339 -5.48 1.55 3.23
C SER A 339 -5.21 0.65 4.43
N LYS A 340 -4.30 1.02 5.34
CA LYS A 340 -4.04 0.30 6.60
C LYS A 340 -3.95 -1.22 6.35
N THR A 341 -4.67 -2.03 7.13
CA THR A 341 -4.60 -3.51 7.11
C THR A 341 -5.02 -4.11 5.78
N ASP A 342 -5.75 -3.39 4.93
CA ASP A 342 -6.19 -3.91 3.63
C ASP A 342 -5.04 -4.05 2.62
N LEU A 343 -3.88 -3.46 2.92
CA LEU A 343 -2.65 -3.62 2.13
C LEU A 343 -1.98 -4.97 2.29
N ASN A 344 -2.32 -5.74 3.33
CA ASN A 344 -1.66 -7.02 3.57
C ASN A 344 -1.73 -7.92 2.34
N TYR A 345 -0.58 -8.48 1.95
CA TYR A 345 -0.40 -9.34 0.78
C TYR A 345 -0.54 -8.67 -0.59
N MET A 346 -0.87 -7.38 -0.66
CA MET A 346 -0.88 -6.63 -1.93
C MET A 346 0.53 -6.61 -2.53
N MET A 347 0.59 -6.73 -3.85
CA MET A 347 1.84 -6.76 -4.59
C MET A 347 1.99 -5.52 -5.45
N GLY A 348 3.23 -5.15 -5.75
CA GLY A 348 3.54 -4.07 -6.68
C GLY A 348 4.81 -4.34 -7.45
N VAL A 349 4.96 -3.66 -8.58
CA VAL A 349 6.23 -3.62 -9.30
C VAL A 349 6.91 -2.28 -9.08
N THR A 350 8.24 -2.29 -9.01
CA THR A 350 9.07 -1.09 -9.00
C THR A 350 10.34 -1.35 -9.78
N LEU A 351 11.05 -0.30 -10.18
CA LEU A 351 12.38 -0.42 -10.79
C LEU A 351 13.51 -0.26 -9.76
N TRP A 352 13.18 0.19 -8.55
CA TRP A 352 14.16 0.49 -7.52
C TRP A 352 13.54 0.39 -6.12
N ASP A 353 14.35 0.00 -5.15
CA ASP A 353 14.01 0.01 -3.73
C ASP A 353 15.24 0.40 -2.88
N LYS A 354 15.01 1.07 -1.76
CA LYS A 354 16.08 1.46 -0.82
C LYS A 354 16.81 0.27 -0.19
N ALA A 355 16.20 -0.90 -0.16
CA ALA A 355 16.76 -2.16 0.34
C ALA A 355 17.59 -2.91 -0.70
N LEU A 356 17.78 -2.36 -1.90
CA LEU A 356 18.76 -2.89 -2.85
C LEU A 356 20.15 -3.00 -2.22
N LYS A 357 20.98 -3.92 -2.76
CA LYS A 357 22.35 -4.13 -2.28
C LYS A 357 23.06 -2.78 -2.15
N PRO A 358 23.80 -2.53 -1.05
CA PRO A 358 24.44 -1.25 -0.77
C PRO A 358 25.71 -1.09 -1.62
N ILE A 359 25.58 -1.17 -2.94
CA ILE A 359 26.63 -0.90 -3.91
C ILE A 359 26.65 0.61 -4.12
N PRO A 360 27.76 1.30 -3.79
CA PRO A 360 27.87 2.74 -4.00
C PRO A 360 27.87 3.10 -5.48
N ASP A 361 27.11 4.14 -5.85
CA ASP A 361 27.22 4.81 -7.14
C ASP A 361 28.67 5.17 -7.46
N ALA A 362 29.12 4.95 -8.71
CA ALA A 362 30.50 5.19 -9.08
C ALA A 362 30.92 6.67 -8.98
N ILE A 363 29.97 7.58 -9.13
CA ILE A 363 30.18 9.02 -9.18
C ILE A 363 29.89 9.66 -7.83
N THR A 364 28.69 9.43 -7.29
CA THR A 364 28.23 10.09 -6.06
C THR A 364 28.64 9.34 -4.80
N ARG A 365 29.00 8.05 -4.92
CA ARG A 365 29.29 7.14 -3.80
C ARG A 365 28.08 6.88 -2.89
N TRP A 366 26.89 7.32 -3.28
CA TRP A 366 25.67 7.01 -2.55
C TRP A 366 25.24 5.56 -2.79
N THR A 367 24.88 4.89 -1.71
CA THR A 367 24.10 3.65 -1.76
C THR A 367 22.60 3.95 -1.91
N PRO A 368 21.77 3.00 -2.36
CA PRO A 368 20.32 3.17 -2.43
C PRO A 368 19.68 3.67 -1.12
N ALA A 369 20.09 3.09 0.03
CA ALA A 369 19.58 3.47 1.34
C ALA A 369 19.98 4.91 1.75
N GLN A 370 21.23 5.31 1.48
CA GLN A 370 21.68 6.69 1.75
C GLN A 370 20.93 7.69 0.90
N PHE A 371 20.76 7.42 -0.40
CA PHE A 371 20.01 8.29 -1.29
C PHE A 371 18.55 8.45 -0.88
N ALA A 372 17.89 7.35 -0.46
CA ALA A 372 16.54 7.40 0.07
C ALA A 372 16.43 8.41 1.24
N LYS A 373 17.39 8.34 2.18
CA LYS A 373 17.47 9.25 3.33
C LYS A 373 17.73 10.70 2.90
N LEU A 374 18.63 10.92 1.94
CA LEU A 374 18.95 12.26 1.45
C LEU A 374 17.75 12.93 0.79
N ILE A 375 17.02 12.21 -0.06
CA ILE A 375 15.79 12.73 -0.68
C ILE A 375 14.72 12.97 0.38
N GLU A 376 14.54 12.06 1.35
CA GLU A 376 13.59 12.25 2.44
C GLU A 376 13.89 13.52 3.23
N GLN A 377 15.15 13.80 3.51
CA GLN A 377 15.58 15.01 4.22
C GLN A 377 15.46 16.29 3.37
N ALA A 378 15.75 16.21 2.08
CA ALA A 378 15.72 17.36 1.18
C ALA A 378 14.29 17.75 0.79
N ALA A 379 13.42 16.75 0.60
CA ALA A 379 12.12 16.90 -0.04
C ALA A 379 10.95 16.57 0.91
N PHE A 380 11.22 16.17 2.14
CA PHE A 380 10.24 15.77 3.16
C PHE A 380 9.28 14.67 2.68
N ARG A 381 9.76 13.77 1.82
CA ARG A 381 8.98 12.67 1.24
C ARG A 381 9.84 11.46 0.89
N ASN A 382 9.24 10.27 0.97
CA ASN A 382 9.90 9.03 0.55
C ASN A 382 10.20 9.05 -0.95
N SER A 383 11.36 8.52 -1.34
CA SER A 383 11.75 8.42 -2.73
C SER A 383 11.04 7.26 -3.42
N SER A 384 10.38 7.53 -4.55
CA SER A 384 9.98 6.49 -5.50
C SER A 384 11.17 6.07 -6.37
N TYR A 385 10.96 5.23 -7.38
CA TYR A 385 12.04 4.88 -8.33
C TYR A 385 12.38 6.01 -9.31
N HIS A 386 11.56 7.06 -9.44
CA HIS A 386 11.80 8.16 -10.41
C HIS A 386 12.98 9.07 -10.04
N PRO A 387 13.10 9.59 -8.79
CA PRO A 387 14.28 10.37 -8.38
C PRO A 387 15.62 9.63 -8.58
N PRO A 388 15.83 8.39 -8.08
CA PRO A 388 17.11 7.70 -8.25
C PRO A 388 17.41 7.40 -9.73
N SER A 389 16.39 7.22 -10.57
CA SER A 389 16.56 7.12 -12.03
C SER A 389 17.14 8.40 -12.65
N GLN A 390 16.65 9.57 -12.24
CA GLN A 390 17.19 10.84 -12.71
C GLN A 390 18.61 11.10 -12.21
N SER A 391 18.91 10.74 -10.95
CA SER A 391 20.27 10.75 -10.41
C SER A 391 21.20 9.83 -11.21
N ALA A 392 20.74 8.62 -11.52
CA ALA A 392 21.48 7.66 -12.33
C ALA A 392 21.73 8.17 -13.75
N ALA A 393 20.78 8.84 -14.40
CA ALA A 393 21.01 9.43 -15.72
C ALA A 393 22.20 10.41 -15.71
N ILE A 394 22.30 11.26 -14.68
CA ILE A 394 23.42 12.20 -14.52
C ILE A 394 24.72 11.47 -14.20
N SER A 395 24.68 10.51 -13.27
CA SER A 395 25.84 9.66 -12.95
C SER A 395 26.39 8.95 -14.18
N ILE A 396 25.52 8.37 -15.02
CA ILE A 396 25.88 7.71 -16.27
C ILE A 396 26.55 8.70 -17.24
N MET A 397 26.01 9.91 -17.39
CA MET A 397 26.65 10.93 -18.24
C MET A 397 28.07 11.23 -17.76
N VAL A 398 28.29 11.43 -16.46
CA VAL A 398 29.63 11.70 -15.91
C VAL A 398 30.56 10.50 -16.13
N GLN A 399 30.12 9.28 -15.79
CA GLN A 399 30.92 8.08 -16.03
C GLN A 399 31.32 7.94 -17.50
N ALA A 400 30.40 8.20 -18.42
CA ALA A 400 30.65 8.08 -19.85
C ALA A 400 31.63 9.16 -20.34
N MET A 401 31.51 10.41 -19.87
CA MET A 401 32.44 11.49 -20.20
C MET A 401 33.85 11.23 -19.67
N GLU A 402 33.99 10.76 -18.42
CA GLU A 402 35.30 10.45 -17.82
C GLU A 402 35.97 9.25 -18.52
N ARG A 403 35.20 8.23 -18.91
CA ARG A 403 35.72 7.10 -19.69
C ARG A 403 36.06 7.49 -21.14
N ALA A 404 35.35 8.45 -21.70
CA ALA A 404 35.64 9.00 -23.03
C ALA A 404 36.82 9.97 -23.01
N ASP A 405 37.19 10.45 -21.83
CA ASP A 405 38.08 11.61 -21.64
C ASP A 405 37.62 12.84 -22.45
N SER A 406 36.30 13.01 -22.60
CA SER A 406 35.69 14.08 -23.40
C SER A 406 34.20 14.22 -23.11
N PHE A 407 33.71 15.46 -23.15
CA PHE A 407 32.28 15.77 -23.25
C PHE A 407 31.86 16.24 -24.65
N GLN A 408 32.81 16.39 -25.58
CA GLN A 408 32.58 16.87 -26.94
C GLN A 408 32.53 15.73 -27.96
N ASP A 409 33.27 14.64 -27.73
CA ASP A 409 33.29 13.46 -28.62
C ASP A 409 32.03 12.60 -28.39
N LYS A 410 30.94 12.99 -29.05
CA LYS A 410 29.64 12.31 -28.93
C LYS A 410 29.69 10.87 -29.39
N GLU A 411 30.46 10.59 -30.44
CA GLU A 411 30.61 9.24 -30.96
C GLU A 411 31.29 8.32 -29.94
N ARG A 412 32.36 8.80 -29.29
CA ARG A 412 33.06 8.02 -28.26
C ARG A 412 32.18 7.78 -27.04
N ILE A 413 31.46 8.80 -26.56
CA ILE A 413 30.53 8.67 -25.45
C ILE A 413 29.42 7.67 -25.82
N ARG A 414 28.86 7.75 -27.02
CA ARG A 414 27.84 6.82 -27.54
C ARG A 414 28.33 5.37 -27.53
N GLN A 415 29.56 5.12 -28.00
CA GLN A 415 30.15 3.78 -27.97
C GLN A 415 30.30 3.23 -26.55
N ILE A 416 30.67 4.07 -25.58
CA ILE A 416 30.77 3.70 -24.17
C ILE A 416 29.38 3.37 -23.61
N LEU A 417 28.38 4.21 -23.88
CA LEU A 417 26.99 3.97 -23.48
C LEU A 417 26.46 2.65 -24.06
N THR A 418 26.74 2.33 -25.32
CA THR A 418 26.27 1.08 -25.94
C THR A 418 26.93 -0.18 -25.37
N ARG A 419 28.20 -0.12 -24.95
CA ARG A 419 28.97 -1.31 -24.58
C ARG A 419 29.01 -1.58 -23.07
N ASP A 420 29.09 -0.54 -22.27
CA ASP A 420 29.49 -0.67 -20.87
C ASP A 420 28.28 -0.81 -19.93
N THR A 421 28.59 -1.19 -18.68
CA THR A 421 27.68 -1.10 -17.54
C THR A 421 28.11 0.05 -16.63
N PHE A 422 27.14 0.71 -16.00
CA PHE A 422 27.31 1.86 -15.13
C PHE A 422 26.75 1.53 -13.76
N THR A 423 27.58 1.60 -12.74
CA THR A 423 27.14 1.40 -11.36
C THR A 423 26.57 2.70 -10.83
N THR A 424 25.27 2.68 -10.52
CA THR A 424 24.54 3.87 -10.08
C THR A 424 23.75 3.62 -8.80
N VAL A 425 23.25 4.68 -8.20
CA VAL A 425 22.29 4.59 -7.09
C VAL A 425 20.99 3.86 -7.47
N PHE A 426 20.63 3.86 -8.76
CA PHE A 426 19.50 3.10 -9.30
C PHE A 426 19.79 1.60 -9.46
N GLY A 427 21.03 1.19 -9.16
CA GLY A 427 21.59 -0.12 -9.46
C GLY A 427 22.50 -0.07 -10.70
N ASP A 428 23.02 -1.23 -11.10
CA ASP A 428 23.76 -1.33 -12.36
C ASP A 428 22.82 -1.10 -13.56
N VAL A 429 23.18 -0.14 -14.41
CA VAL A 429 22.46 0.21 -15.63
C VAL A 429 23.35 -0.12 -16.83
N SER A 430 22.80 -0.86 -17.77
CA SER A 430 23.36 -1.05 -19.12
C SER A 430 22.24 -0.83 -20.13
N PHE A 431 22.56 -0.68 -21.40
CA PHE A 431 21.55 -0.41 -22.42
C PHE A 431 21.37 -1.62 -23.37
N ASP A 432 20.18 -1.77 -23.91
CA ASP A 432 19.90 -2.68 -25.02
C ASP A 432 20.28 -2.05 -26.36
N ASN A 433 20.13 -2.83 -27.43
CA ASN A 433 20.50 -2.38 -28.78
C ASN A 433 19.65 -1.20 -29.26
N ASN A 434 18.51 -0.95 -28.61
CA ASN A 434 17.64 0.18 -28.89
C ASN A 434 17.99 1.41 -28.04
N GLY A 435 18.91 1.30 -27.08
CA GLY A 435 19.25 2.37 -26.13
C GLY A 435 18.39 2.36 -24.84
N GLN A 436 17.50 1.38 -24.64
CA GLN A 436 16.70 1.28 -23.42
C GLN A 436 17.45 0.57 -22.30
N GLY A 437 17.11 0.91 -21.06
CA GLY A 437 17.79 0.39 -19.89
C GLY A 437 17.50 -1.10 -19.69
N LYS A 438 18.54 -1.91 -19.59
CA LYS A 438 18.48 -3.29 -19.08
C LYS A 438 18.54 -3.27 -17.56
N VAL A 439 17.54 -2.65 -16.94
CA VAL A 439 17.41 -2.61 -15.49
C VAL A 439 16.37 -3.64 -15.07
N PRO A 440 16.69 -4.56 -14.13
CA PRO A 440 15.72 -5.52 -13.66
C PRO A 440 14.62 -4.81 -12.87
N SER A 441 13.36 -5.12 -13.16
CA SER A 441 12.28 -4.75 -12.26
C SER A 441 12.35 -5.55 -10.97
N LEU A 442 11.61 -5.09 -9.96
CA LEU A 442 11.44 -5.74 -8.68
C LEU A 442 9.96 -6.06 -8.49
N LEU A 443 9.67 -7.24 -7.93
CA LEU A 443 8.35 -7.57 -7.39
C LEU A 443 8.39 -7.34 -5.89
N LEU A 444 7.48 -6.50 -5.39
CA LEU A 444 7.29 -6.25 -3.97
C LEU A 444 6.00 -6.90 -3.47
N GLN A 445 5.96 -7.28 -2.19
CA GLN A 445 4.73 -7.72 -1.53
C GLN A 445 4.74 -7.33 -0.05
N TYR A 446 3.59 -6.83 0.44
CA TYR A 446 3.37 -6.64 1.87
C TYR A 446 3.16 -7.99 2.58
N ASP A 447 3.77 -8.20 3.74
CA ASP A 447 3.44 -9.34 4.60
C ASP A 447 2.16 -9.11 5.42
N GLY A 448 1.81 -10.07 6.28
CA GLY A 448 0.66 -9.95 7.18
C GLY A 448 0.84 -8.88 8.28
N ALA A 449 2.04 -8.37 8.48
CA ALA A 449 2.36 -7.29 9.41
C ALA A 449 2.60 -5.95 8.70
N GLN A 450 2.19 -5.82 7.43
CA GLN A 450 2.35 -4.63 6.59
C GLN A 450 3.81 -4.23 6.32
N ASN A 451 4.78 -5.11 6.53
CA ASN A 451 6.15 -4.84 6.09
C ASN A 451 6.25 -5.14 4.60
N LEU A 452 6.81 -4.20 3.84
CA LEU A 452 7.04 -4.36 2.40
C LEU A 452 8.35 -5.12 2.15
N HIS A 453 8.30 -6.17 1.34
CA HIS A 453 9.45 -7.00 1.01
C HIS A 453 9.72 -7.01 -0.49
N VAL A 454 10.99 -6.91 -0.89
CA VAL A 454 11.44 -7.26 -2.24
C VAL A 454 11.46 -8.79 -2.37
N ILE A 455 10.64 -9.34 -3.26
CA ILE A 455 10.43 -10.78 -3.42
C ILE A 455 11.28 -11.33 -4.56
N TYR A 456 11.31 -10.63 -5.70
CA TYR A 456 12.09 -11.00 -6.88
C TYR A 456 12.77 -9.77 -7.50
N PRO A 457 13.91 -9.96 -8.20
CA PRO A 457 14.67 -11.22 -8.31
C PRO A 457 15.27 -11.66 -6.96
N ARG A 458 15.45 -12.97 -6.74
CA ARG A 458 15.84 -13.52 -5.43
C ARG A 458 17.19 -13.00 -4.95
N GLU A 459 18.08 -12.68 -5.88
CA GLU A 459 19.41 -12.14 -5.62
C GLU A 459 19.36 -10.70 -5.09
N ARG A 460 18.24 -10.00 -5.30
CA ARG A 460 17.95 -8.65 -4.81
C ARG A 460 16.85 -8.63 -3.74
N ALA A 461 16.25 -9.78 -3.43
CA ALA A 461 15.36 -9.90 -2.29
C ALA A 461 16.13 -9.54 -1.02
N SER A 462 15.45 -8.92 -0.06
CA SER A 462 16.06 -8.46 1.19
C SER A 462 16.91 -9.59 1.78
N PRO A 463 18.25 -9.42 1.93
CA PRO A 463 19.20 -10.52 2.19
C PRO A 463 18.88 -11.40 3.40
N ASN A 464 18.01 -10.91 4.29
CA ASN A 464 17.60 -11.56 5.53
C ASN A 464 16.08 -11.75 5.66
N SER A 465 15.28 -11.51 4.62
CA SER A 465 13.82 -11.72 4.71
C SER A 465 13.46 -13.18 4.41
N PRO A 466 12.94 -13.95 5.37
CA PRO A 466 12.40 -15.29 5.11
C PRO A 466 11.07 -15.24 4.34
N PHE A 467 10.55 -14.03 4.07
CA PHE A 467 9.26 -13.84 3.42
C PHE A 467 9.35 -14.19 1.93
N GLY A 468 8.81 -15.35 1.58
CA GLY A 468 8.55 -15.72 0.19
C GLY A 468 7.23 -15.12 -0.31
N ILE A 469 7.02 -15.17 -1.63
CA ILE A 469 5.73 -14.80 -2.22
C ILE A 469 4.58 -15.58 -1.57
N VAL A 470 3.54 -14.86 -1.15
CA VAL A 470 2.26 -15.42 -0.73
C VAL A 470 1.31 -15.38 -1.92
N TYR A 471 1.07 -16.55 -2.52
CA TYR A 471 0.13 -16.76 -3.62
C TYR A 471 -0.57 -18.12 -3.42
N PRO A 472 -1.91 -18.21 -3.48
CA PRO A 472 -2.85 -17.07 -3.60
C PRO A 472 -2.82 -16.16 -2.36
N MET A 473 -3.17 -14.89 -2.52
CA MET A 473 -3.39 -14.00 -1.39
C MET A 473 -4.54 -14.53 -0.51
N PRO A 474 -4.42 -14.44 0.84
CA PRO A 474 -5.53 -14.72 1.75
C PRO A 474 -6.79 -13.91 1.41
N THR A 475 -7.96 -14.49 1.66
CA THR A 475 -9.24 -13.80 1.48
C THR A 475 -9.40 -12.65 2.46
N TRP A 476 -10.29 -11.69 2.18
CA TRP A 476 -10.60 -10.62 3.12
C TRP A 476 -11.00 -11.16 4.51
N GLU A 477 -11.85 -12.19 4.55
CA GLU A 477 -12.28 -12.81 5.81
C GLU A 477 -11.12 -13.53 6.52
N GLN A 478 -10.23 -14.19 5.78
CA GLN A 478 -9.05 -14.81 6.39
C GLN A 478 -8.08 -13.76 6.95
N ARG A 479 -7.86 -12.64 6.25
CA ARG A 479 -7.04 -11.53 6.74
C ARG A 479 -7.61 -10.98 8.04
N ASP A 480 -8.91 -10.72 8.08
CA ASP A 480 -9.57 -10.24 9.29
C ASP A 480 -9.46 -11.23 10.45
N CYS A 481 -9.58 -12.53 10.17
CA CYS A 481 -9.38 -13.57 11.18
C CYS A 481 -7.96 -13.53 11.75
N LEU A 482 -6.94 -13.47 10.88
CA LEU A 482 -5.54 -13.44 11.29
C LEU A 482 -5.19 -12.17 12.07
N LEU A 483 -5.75 -11.04 11.67
CA LEU A 483 -5.31 -9.72 12.15
C LEU A 483 -6.18 -9.14 13.24
N LEU A 484 -7.49 -9.32 13.20
CA LEU A 484 -8.44 -8.59 14.03
C LEU A 484 -9.17 -9.49 15.01
N SER A 485 -9.24 -10.79 14.73
CA SER A 485 -9.99 -11.72 15.58
C SER A 485 -9.23 -12.17 16.83
N PRO A 486 -9.96 -12.59 17.88
CA PRO A 486 -9.37 -13.26 19.03
C PRO A 486 -8.83 -14.67 18.74
N CYS A 487 -9.15 -15.28 17.58
CA CYS A 487 -8.83 -16.67 17.25
C CYS A 487 -7.39 -17.06 17.58
N GLN A 488 -6.43 -16.39 16.95
CA GLN A 488 -5.03 -16.70 17.13
C GLN A 488 -4.47 -16.09 18.42
N ARG A 489 -4.91 -14.88 18.79
CA ARG A 489 -4.35 -14.13 19.91
C ARG A 489 -4.74 -14.65 21.29
N LEU A 490 -6.00 -15.06 21.47
CA LEU A 490 -6.54 -15.49 22.76
C LEU A 490 -6.65 -17.01 22.88
N TYR A 491 -6.89 -17.71 21.77
CA TYR A 491 -7.26 -19.13 21.80
C TYR A 491 -6.23 -20.05 21.14
N ASN A 492 -5.13 -19.50 20.61
CA ASN A 492 -4.14 -20.25 19.83
C ASN A 492 -4.79 -21.07 18.68
N GLY A 493 -5.88 -20.54 18.11
CA GLY A 493 -6.61 -21.14 17.01
C GLY A 493 -5.98 -20.84 15.65
N THR A 494 -6.38 -21.62 14.64
CA THR A 494 -5.91 -21.48 13.25
C THR A 494 -7.03 -20.93 12.36
N CYS A 495 -6.77 -19.85 11.63
CA CYS A 495 -7.72 -19.23 10.71
C CYS A 495 -7.75 -19.93 9.35
N GLN A 496 -8.93 -20.40 8.95
CA GLN A 496 -9.17 -21.04 7.66
C GLN A 496 -9.32 -20.01 6.52
N PRO A 497 -9.20 -20.44 5.24
CA PRO A 497 -9.37 -19.55 4.09
C PRO A 497 -10.73 -18.83 4.00
N ASP A 498 -11.77 -19.38 4.62
CA ASP A 498 -13.10 -18.79 4.73
C ASP A 498 -13.26 -17.88 5.96
N GLY A 499 -12.15 -17.56 6.64
CA GLY A 499 -12.13 -16.72 7.84
C GLY A 499 -12.69 -17.38 9.10
N ALA A 500 -13.01 -18.67 9.09
CA ALA A 500 -13.43 -19.40 10.29
C ALA A 500 -12.22 -19.72 11.20
N CYS A 501 -12.45 -19.73 12.52
CA CYS A 501 -11.44 -20.13 13.49
C CYS A 501 -11.54 -21.63 13.82
N VAL A 502 -10.46 -22.37 13.64
CA VAL A 502 -10.31 -23.74 14.14
C VAL A 502 -9.63 -23.70 15.50
N CYS A 503 -10.35 -24.12 16.54
CA CYS A 503 -9.91 -24.02 17.92
C CYS A 503 -9.25 -25.33 18.39
N PRO A 504 -8.17 -25.27 19.18
CA PRO A 504 -7.61 -26.44 19.83
C PRO A 504 -8.54 -26.95 20.94
N GLU A 505 -8.52 -28.25 21.24
CA GLU A 505 -9.27 -28.79 22.39
C GLU A 505 -8.76 -28.19 23.72
N PRO A 506 -9.64 -27.94 24.72
CA PRO A 506 -11.06 -28.30 24.81
C PRO A 506 -12.04 -27.25 24.24
N LEU A 507 -11.54 -26.30 23.45
CA LEU A 507 -12.38 -25.26 22.85
C LEU A 507 -13.08 -25.78 21.59
N THR A 508 -14.26 -25.26 21.30
CA THR A 508 -15.02 -25.54 20.08
C THR A 508 -15.16 -24.26 19.26
N SER A 509 -15.04 -24.38 17.94
CA SER A 509 -15.22 -23.28 16.98
C SER A 509 -16.67 -22.82 16.94
N LEU A 510 -16.89 -21.51 17.06
CA LEU A 510 -18.20 -20.91 16.77
C LEU A 510 -18.36 -20.65 15.27
N PRO A 511 -19.59 -20.57 14.75
CA PRO A 511 -19.86 -20.22 13.35
C PRO A 511 -19.68 -18.72 13.10
N THR A 512 -18.63 -18.12 13.66
CA THR A 512 -18.23 -16.72 13.44
C THR A 512 -17.00 -16.68 12.56
N LYS A 513 -16.94 -15.67 11.67
CA LYS A 513 -15.89 -15.51 10.65
C LYS A 513 -15.26 -14.13 10.72
N GLY A 514 -14.10 -13.99 10.10
CA GLY A 514 -13.42 -12.70 9.95
C GLY A 514 -13.08 -12.08 11.30
N THR A 515 -13.46 -10.82 11.50
CA THR A 515 -13.12 -10.07 12.73
C THR A 515 -13.64 -10.71 14.01
N ASN A 516 -14.73 -11.47 13.91
CA ASN A 516 -15.43 -12.03 15.06
C ASN A 516 -15.16 -13.52 15.26
N ALA A 517 -14.20 -14.10 14.52
CA ALA A 517 -13.84 -15.50 14.63
C ALA A 517 -13.34 -15.82 16.06
N THR A 518 -14.10 -16.63 16.80
CA THR A 518 -13.86 -16.89 18.23
C THR A 518 -14.06 -18.36 18.60
N CYS A 519 -13.46 -18.72 19.72
CA CYS A 519 -13.61 -20.03 20.34
C CYS A 519 -14.48 -19.92 21.59
N LYS A 520 -15.20 -20.99 21.90
CA LYS A 520 -15.91 -21.15 23.17
C LYS A 520 -15.49 -22.44 23.83
N GLU A 521 -15.40 -22.44 25.15
CA GLU A 521 -15.22 -23.67 25.91
C GLU A 521 -16.37 -24.65 25.60
N LYS A 522 -16.02 -25.91 25.33
CA LYS A 522 -17.00 -26.96 25.05
C LYS A 522 -17.79 -27.22 26.34
N ILE A 523 -18.98 -26.64 26.44
CA ILE A 523 -19.90 -26.94 27.55
C ILE A 523 -20.32 -28.41 27.40
N PRO A 524 -19.97 -29.31 28.33
CA PRO A 524 -20.46 -30.68 28.28
C PRO A 524 -21.99 -30.67 28.36
N ILE A 525 -22.65 -31.51 27.57
CA ILE A 525 -24.10 -31.68 27.62
C ILE A 525 -24.44 -32.18 29.03
N GLU A 526 -25.09 -31.34 29.84
CA GLU A 526 -25.58 -31.77 31.15
C GLU A 526 -26.75 -32.74 30.95
N ASP A 527 -26.56 -33.98 31.40
CA ASP A 527 -27.64 -34.94 31.52
C ASP A 527 -28.47 -34.60 32.76
N MET A 528 -29.67 -34.08 32.53
CA MET A 528 -30.61 -33.66 33.57
C MET A 528 -31.29 -34.85 34.29
N GLY A 529 -30.91 -36.09 33.98
CA GLY A 529 -31.46 -37.33 34.54
C GLY A 529 -30.86 -37.80 35.88
N PHE A 530 -29.92 -37.05 36.48
CA PHE A 530 -29.26 -37.48 37.71
C PHE A 530 -30.12 -37.24 38.96
N ILE A 531 -30.50 -38.32 39.65
CA ILE A 531 -31.16 -38.28 40.96
C ILE A 531 -30.17 -38.80 42.01
N ASN A 532 -30.01 -38.06 43.11
CA ASN A 532 -29.13 -38.49 44.20
C ASN A 532 -29.50 -39.91 44.69
N SER A 533 -28.51 -40.81 44.77
CA SER A 533 -28.73 -42.22 45.15
C SER A 533 -29.41 -42.39 46.52
N GLY A 534 -29.22 -41.44 47.44
CA GLY A 534 -29.94 -41.40 48.72
C GLY A 534 -31.45 -41.18 48.53
N ILE A 535 -31.85 -40.27 47.64
CA ILE A 535 -33.25 -39.99 47.32
C ILE A 535 -33.88 -41.20 46.61
N VAL A 536 -33.15 -41.84 45.69
CA VAL A 536 -33.62 -43.07 45.02
C VAL A 536 -33.88 -44.17 46.02
N ARG A 537 -32.96 -44.41 46.97
CA ARG A 537 -33.14 -45.41 48.03
C ARG A 537 -34.34 -45.10 48.93
N VAL A 538 -34.53 -43.84 49.30
CA VAL A 538 -35.71 -43.40 50.06
C VAL A 538 -36.99 -43.64 49.26
N GLY A 539 -37.01 -43.26 47.98
CA GLY A 539 -38.13 -43.49 47.07
C GLY A 539 -38.51 -44.96 46.99
N TYR A 540 -37.57 -45.86 46.72
CA TYR A 540 -37.83 -47.31 46.68
C TYR A 540 -38.31 -47.88 48.01
N SER A 541 -37.78 -47.38 49.13
CA SER A 541 -38.22 -47.79 50.46
C SER A 541 -39.69 -47.41 50.70
N MET A 542 -40.08 -46.20 50.31
CA MET A 542 -41.47 -45.74 50.43
C MET A 542 -42.41 -46.51 49.50
N VAL A 543 -41.99 -46.81 48.26
CA VAL A 543 -42.75 -47.66 47.33
C VAL A 543 -42.97 -49.05 47.91
N ALA A 544 -41.94 -49.67 48.47
CA ALA A 544 -42.04 -51.01 49.07
C ALA A 544 -43.01 -51.03 50.26
N ILE A 545 -42.94 -50.04 51.15
CA ILE A 545 -43.86 -49.91 52.30
C ILE A 545 -45.29 -49.73 51.82
N GLN A 546 -45.54 -48.80 50.90
CA GLN A 546 -46.88 -48.51 50.38
C GLN A 546 -47.46 -49.71 49.62
N ALA A 547 -46.66 -50.38 48.80
CA ALA A 547 -47.08 -51.58 48.10
C ALA A 547 -47.42 -52.72 49.07
N GLY A 548 -46.61 -52.92 50.11
CA GLY A 548 -46.86 -53.89 51.17
C GLY A 548 -48.18 -53.61 51.91
N LEU A 549 -48.42 -52.36 52.29
CA LEU A 549 -49.68 -51.94 52.94
C LEU A 549 -50.88 -52.14 52.02
N SER A 550 -50.79 -51.74 50.75
CA SER A 550 -51.87 -51.94 49.77
C SER A 550 -52.22 -53.42 49.60
N LEU A 551 -51.21 -54.30 49.47
CA LEU A 551 -51.42 -55.75 49.36
C LEU A 551 -52.00 -56.34 50.65
N PHE A 552 -51.54 -55.88 51.82
CA PHE A 552 -52.09 -56.30 53.11
C PHE A 552 -53.58 -55.94 53.23
N PHE A 553 -53.95 -54.70 52.94
CA PHE A 553 -55.34 -54.26 53.01
C PHE A 553 -56.22 -54.91 51.95
N LEU A 554 -55.69 -55.20 50.76
CA LEU A 554 -56.37 -56.01 49.75
C LEU A 554 -56.67 -57.43 50.27
N GLY A 555 -55.66 -58.11 50.82
CA GLY A 555 -55.81 -59.44 51.39
C GLY A 555 -56.75 -59.46 52.61
N TRP A 556 -56.66 -58.43 53.47
CA TRP A 556 -57.52 -58.29 54.63
C TRP A 556 -58.98 -58.07 54.24
N THR A 557 -59.24 -57.16 53.29
CA THR A 557 -60.58 -56.88 52.74
C THR A 557 -61.16 -58.13 52.08
N TRP A 558 -60.35 -58.87 51.33
CA TRP A 558 -60.78 -60.11 50.68
C TRP A 558 -61.13 -61.21 51.70
N LYS A 559 -60.30 -61.40 52.73
CA LYS A 559 -60.52 -62.40 53.79
C LYS A 559 -61.79 -62.10 54.59
N HIS A 560 -62.03 -60.83 54.95
CA HIS A 560 -63.12 -60.44 55.85
C HIS A 560 -64.41 -60.01 55.15
N ARG A 561 -64.47 -60.10 53.80
CA ARG A 561 -65.63 -59.68 52.99
C ARG A 561 -66.97 -60.27 53.41
N ASN A 562 -66.96 -61.49 53.98
CA ASN A 562 -68.17 -62.21 54.40
C ASN A 562 -68.35 -62.27 55.93
N GLN A 563 -67.32 -61.93 56.71
CA GLN A 563 -67.28 -62.16 58.16
C GLN A 563 -67.47 -60.88 58.99
N SER A 564 -67.04 -59.73 58.46
CA SER A 564 -67.10 -58.45 59.19
C SER A 564 -68.24 -57.58 58.65
N GLY A 565 -69.20 -57.23 59.50
CA GLY A 565 -70.33 -56.36 59.14
C GLY A 565 -69.88 -55.01 58.57
N VAL A 566 -68.77 -54.46 59.08
CA VAL A 566 -68.16 -53.20 58.63
C VAL A 566 -67.69 -53.28 57.17
N VAL A 567 -66.94 -54.33 56.79
CA VAL A 567 -66.40 -54.47 55.42
C VAL A 567 -67.52 -54.67 54.40
N ARG A 568 -68.60 -55.36 54.80
CA ARG A 568 -69.78 -55.59 53.96
C ARG A 568 -70.58 -54.31 53.72
N LEU A 569 -70.73 -53.46 54.74
CA LEU A 569 -71.39 -52.16 54.64
C LEU A 569 -70.59 -51.19 53.74
N SER A 570 -69.26 -51.23 53.83
CA SER A 570 -68.36 -50.35 53.06
C SER A 570 -68.10 -50.79 51.61
N GLN A 571 -68.85 -51.76 51.09
CA GLN A 571 -68.71 -52.30 49.72
C GLN A 571 -67.29 -52.85 49.43
N PRO A 572 -67.04 -54.15 49.61
CA PRO A 572 -65.70 -54.74 49.50
C PRO A 572 -64.98 -54.50 48.17
N ILE A 573 -65.74 -54.39 47.06
CA ILE A 573 -65.19 -54.10 45.72
C ILE A 573 -64.60 -52.68 45.67
N PHE A 574 -65.29 -51.70 46.26
CA PHE A 574 -64.85 -50.31 46.28
C PHE A 574 -63.55 -50.15 47.08
N LEU A 575 -63.46 -50.78 48.26
CA LEU A 575 -62.22 -50.82 49.06
C LEU A 575 -61.06 -51.50 48.31
N GLY A 576 -61.36 -52.56 47.55
CA GLY A 576 -60.37 -53.21 46.69
C GLY A 576 -59.84 -52.28 45.59
N VAL A 577 -60.71 -51.54 44.91
CA VAL A 577 -60.29 -50.57 43.88
C VAL A 577 -59.40 -49.48 44.46
N ILE A 578 -59.70 -48.96 45.65
CA ILE A 578 -58.86 -47.95 46.32
C ILE A 578 -57.45 -48.50 46.59
N ALA A 579 -57.34 -49.71 47.13
CA ALA A 579 -56.04 -50.29 47.46
C ALA A 579 -55.22 -50.67 46.22
N VAL A 580 -55.86 -51.13 45.14
CA VAL A 580 -55.21 -51.30 43.83
C VAL A 580 -54.75 -49.96 43.25
N GLY A 581 -55.59 -48.92 43.32
CA GLY A 581 -55.22 -47.57 42.87
C GLY A 581 -54.00 -47.03 43.61
N ALA A 582 -53.96 -47.19 44.94
CA ALA A 582 -52.81 -46.81 45.75
C ALA A 582 -51.53 -47.60 45.40
N LEU A 583 -51.65 -48.88 45.06
CA LEU A 583 -50.53 -49.71 44.60
C LEU A 583 -49.99 -49.21 43.24
N VAL A 584 -50.86 -48.96 42.27
CA VAL A 584 -50.47 -48.48 40.93
C VAL A 584 -49.79 -47.11 41.02
N MET A 585 -50.32 -46.20 41.84
CA MET A 585 -49.69 -44.88 42.07
C MET A 585 -48.28 -45.00 42.66
N ALA A 586 -48.06 -45.90 43.63
CA ALA A 586 -46.74 -46.11 44.19
C ALA A 586 -45.76 -46.69 43.16
N MET A 587 -46.20 -47.62 42.31
CA MET A 587 -45.35 -48.25 41.30
C MET A 587 -44.88 -47.29 40.20
N ALA A 588 -45.58 -46.18 39.97
CA ALA A 588 -45.17 -45.15 39.00
C ALA A 588 -43.83 -44.48 39.37
N ILE A 589 -43.39 -44.56 40.63
CA ILE A 589 -42.11 -44.02 41.09
C ILE A 589 -40.92 -44.80 40.53
N ILE A 590 -41.09 -46.09 40.21
CA ILE A 590 -40.01 -46.95 39.73
C ILE A 590 -39.46 -46.49 38.36
N PRO A 591 -40.29 -46.29 37.31
CA PRO A 591 -39.77 -45.78 36.04
C PRO A 591 -39.25 -44.34 36.15
N MET A 592 -39.79 -43.52 37.06
CA MET A 592 -39.25 -42.17 37.32
C MET A 592 -37.86 -42.20 37.98
N ALA A 593 -37.49 -43.30 38.62
CA ALA A 593 -36.18 -43.51 39.23
C ALA A 593 -35.17 -44.20 38.29
N THR A 594 -35.56 -44.50 37.05
CA THR A 594 -34.64 -45.07 36.06
C THR A 594 -33.76 -43.95 35.47
N GLU A 595 -32.47 -44.00 35.80
CA GLU A 595 -31.47 -43.07 35.30
C GLU A 595 -31.17 -43.37 33.83
N THR A 596 -31.07 -42.32 33.00
CA THR A 596 -30.64 -42.41 31.59
C THR A 596 -29.35 -41.64 31.34
N GLY A 597 -28.26 -41.96 32.05
CA GLY A 597 -26.90 -41.51 31.68
C GLY A 597 -26.08 -40.85 32.81
N TYR A 598 -24.75 -40.91 32.64
CA TYR A 598 -23.70 -40.82 33.68
C TYR A 598 -23.14 -39.40 33.89
N ARG A 599 -22.70 -39.07 35.12
CA ARG A 599 -21.99 -37.82 35.47
C ARG A 599 -20.48 -38.05 35.53
N TRP A 600 -19.70 -37.30 34.76
CA TRP A 600 -18.25 -37.25 34.86
C TRP A 600 -17.86 -36.63 36.23
N GLN A 601 -16.99 -37.34 36.97
CA GLN A 601 -16.36 -36.98 38.27
C GLN A 601 -17.18 -37.12 39.57
N ILE A 602 -17.17 -38.31 40.20
CA ILE A 602 -16.77 -38.51 41.61
C ILE A 602 -16.08 -39.89 41.74
N GLU A 603 -14.84 -40.01 41.27
CA GLU A 603 -13.81 -40.92 41.84
C GLU A 603 -12.43 -40.25 41.80
N ALA A 604 -12.39 -38.91 41.91
CA ALA A 604 -11.20 -38.19 42.36
C ALA A 604 -11.37 -37.95 43.86
N GLY A 605 -11.12 -38.98 44.67
CA GLY A 605 -11.30 -38.85 46.13
C GLY A 605 -11.43 -40.15 46.90
N ASN A 606 -10.48 -41.07 46.74
CA ASN A 606 -9.98 -41.89 47.85
C ASN A 606 -8.44 -41.93 47.70
N PRO A 607 -7.69 -41.89 48.81
CA PRO A 607 -6.27 -41.53 48.83
C PRO A 607 -5.36 -42.41 47.97
#